data_AF-A0A7X2SXL9-F1
#
_entry.id   AF-A0A7X2SXL9-F1
#
_cell.length_a   1.000
_cell.length_b   1.000
_cell.length_c   1.000
_cell.angle_alpha   90.00
_cell.angle_beta   90.00
_cell.angle_gamma   90.00
#
_symmetry.space_group_name_H-M   'P 1'
#
loop_
_entity.id
_entity.type
_entity.pdbx_description
1 polymer ?
#
loop_
_entity_poly.entity_id
_entity_poly.type
_entity_poly.pdbx_seq_one_letter_code
_entity_poly.pdbx_strand_id
1 'polypeptide(L)'
;MSFTLRPYQQDAVNATVAHFRRHQQPAVIVLPTGAGKSLVIAELARLARGRVLVLAHVKELVAQNHSKYQAYGLEADIFAAGLQRKESQRKVVFGSVQSVARNLDQFDSAFSLVIVDECHRIGDDKE
;
A
#
# COMPACT_ATOMS: atom_id res chain seq x y z
N MET A 1 -14.38 3.96 14.14
CA MET A 1 -15.22 4.87 13.32
C MET A 1 -15.01 4.50 11.86
N SER A 2 -16.09 4.31 11.11
CA SER A 2 -16.01 4.12 9.66
C SER A 2 -15.55 5.43 9.02
N PHE A 3 -14.40 5.45 8.34
CA PHE A 3 -14.02 6.61 7.54
C PHE A 3 -14.85 6.64 6.27
N THR A 4 -15.54 7.75 6.02
CA THR A 4 -16.19 8.02 4.73
C THR A 4 -15.20 8.73 3.83
N LEU A 5 -14.91 8.14 2.67
CA LEU A 5 -14.05 8.76 1.67
C LEU A 5 -14.71 10.03 1.10
N ARG A 6 -13.89 11.05 0.83
CA ARG A 6 -14.33 12.22 0.05
C ARG A 6 -14.58 11.81 -1.40
N PRO A 7 -15.41 12.55 -2.17
CA PRO A 7 -15.74 12.18 -3.56
C PRO A 7 -14.51 11.86 -4.42
N TYR A 8 -13.48 12.72 -4.42
CA TYR A 8 -12.26 12.49 -5.21
C TYR A 8 -11.45 11.26 -4.76
N GLN A 9 -11.52 10.89 -3.48
CA GLN A 9 -10.85 9.69 -2.96
C GLN A 9 -11.61 8.44 -3.43
N GLN A 10 -12.94 8.47 -3.38
CA GLN A 10 -13.79 7.41 -3.88
C GLN A 10 -13.64 7.24 -5.40
N ASP A 11 -13.53 8.34 -6.15
CA ASP A 11 -13.28 8.32 -7.59
C ASP A 11 -11.93 7.66 -7.91
N ALA A 12 -10.88 7.97 -7.13
CA ALA A 12 -9.57 7.31 -7.27
C ALA A 12 -9.66 5.79 -7.02
N VAL A 13 -10.38 5.37 -5.98
CA VAL A 13 -10.63 3.95 -5.70
C VAL A 13 -11.40 3.28 -6.86
N ASN A 14 -12.50 3.90 -7.30
CA ASN A 14 -13.36 3.38 -8.37
C ASN A 14 -12.60 3.25 -9.69
N ALA A 15 -11.81 4.27 -10.05
CA ALA A 15 -10.97 4.26 -11.25
C ALA A 15 -9.94 3.13 -11.21
N THR A 16 -9.31 2.92 -10.06
CA THR A 16 -8.32 1.84 -9.87
C THR A 16 -8.96 0.46 -10.01
N VAL A 17 -10.10 0.23 -9.37
CA VAL A 17 -10.84 -1.03 -9.49
C VAL A 17 -11.33 -1.26 -10.92
N ALA A 18 -11.85 -0.22 -11.58
CA ALA A 18 -12.30 -0.31 -12.97
C ALA A 18 -11.14 -0.64 -13.93
N HIS A 19 -9.96 -0.05 -13.71
CA HIS A 19 -8.75 -0.35 -14.47
C HIS A 19 -8.35 -1.81 -14.33
N PHE A 20 -8.16 -2.30 -13.11
CA PHE A 20 -7.70 -3.68 -12.89
C PHE A 20 -8.74 -4.77 -13.19
N ARG A 21 -10.01 -4.41 -13.37
CA ARG A 21 -11.03 -5.30 -13.93
C ARG A 21 -10.88 -5.52 -15.44
N ARG A 22 -10.21 -4.61 -16.14
CA ARG A 22 -10.10 -4.60 -17.61
C ARG A 22 -8.67 -4.81 -18.10
N HIS A 23 -7.68 -4.43 -17.30
CA HIS A 23 -6.27 -4.42 -17.67
C HIS A 23 -5.41 -5.01 -16.56
N GLN A 24 -4.27 -5.59 -16.94
CA GLN A 24 -3.24 -6.06 -16.00
C GLN A 24 -2.05 -5.09 -15.90
N GLN A 25 -2.06 -4.02 -16.68
CA GLN A 25 -0.97 -3.05 -16.71
C GLN A 25 -0.91 -2.21 -15.42
N PRO A 26 0.29 -1.85 -14.93
CA PRO A 26 0.43 -0.90 -13.82
C PRO A 26 -0.32 0.42 -14.08
N ALA A 27 -0.80 1.05 -13.01
CA ALA A 27 -1.46 2.34 -13.06
C ALA A 27 -0.91 3.26 -11.98
N VAL A 28 -0.96 4.58 -12.22
CA VAL A 28 -0.55 5.60 -11.26
C VAL A 28 -1.75 6.46 -10.84
N ILE A 29 -1.88 6.69 -9.54
CA ILE A 29 -2.85 7.63 -8.98
C ILE A 29 -2.08 8.85 -8.51
N VAL A 30 -2.39 10.01 -9.09
CA VAL A 30 -1.77 11.29 -8.69
C VAL A 30 -2.73 12.03 -7.77
N LEU A 31 -2.35 12.18 -6.51
CA LEU A 31 -3.05 12.98 -5.50
C LEU A 31 -2.05 13.91 -4.83
N PRO A 32 -2.37 15.21 -4.63
CA PRO A 32 -1.45 16.13 -3.99
C PRO A 32 -1.25 15.78 -2.50
N THR A 33 -0.14 16.24 -1.94
CA THR A 33 0.13 16.12 -0.50
C THR A 33 -1.05 16.72 0.29
N GLY A 34 -1.45 16.04 1.38
CA GLY A 34 -2.59 16.46 2.19
C GLY A 34 -3.96 16.03 1.66
N ALA A 35 -4.05 15.45 0.45
CA ALA A 35 -5.32 14.93 -0.10
C ALA A 35 -5.85 13.67 0.63
N GLY A 36 -5.08 13.11 1.58
CA GLY A 36 -5.45 11.89 2.30
C GLY A 36 -5.22 10.61 1.49
N LYS A 37 -4.12 10.54 0.74
CA LYS A 37 -3.71 9.37 -0.07
C LYS A 37 -3.72 8.06 0.73
N SER A 38 -3.33 8.10 2.00
CA SER A 38 -3.35 6.96 2.91
C SER A 38 -4.74 6.34 3.12
N LEU A 39 -5.82 7.12 3.00
CA LEU A 39 -7.20 6.59 3.05
C LEU A 39 -7.56 5.84 1.76
N VAL A 40 -7.07 6.29 0.60
CA VAL A 40 -7.24 5.60 -0.68
C VAL A 40 -6.49 4.27 -0.67
N ILE A 41 -5.24 4.27 -0.18
CA ILE A 41 -4.44 3.05 0.01
C ILE A 41 -5.17 2.06 0.93
N ALA A 42 -5.66 2.55 2.07
CA ALA A 42 -6.37 1.71 3.03
C ALA A 42 -7.64 1.09 2.43
N GLU A 43 -8.42 1.85 1.67
CA GLU A 43 -9.63 1.35 1.03
C GLU A 43 -9.33 0.33 -0.08
N LEU A 44 -8.33 0.58 -0.92
CA LEU A 44 -7.88 -0.39 -1.93
C LEU A 44 -7.41 -1.70 -1.29
N ALA A 45 -6.64 -1.60 -0.20
CA ALA A 45 -6.17 -2.77 0.55
C ALA A 45 -7.34 -3.55 1.18
N ARG A 46 -8.36 -2.84 1.68
CA ARG A 46 -9.58 -3.44 2.23
C ARG A 46 -10.38 -4.19 1.16
N LEU A 47 -10.56 -3.59 -0.02
CA LEU A 47 -11.33 -4.13 -1.14
C LEU A 47 -10.65 -5.30 -1.86
N ALA A 48 -9.32 -5.37 -1.83
CA ALA A 48 -8.57 -6.46 -2.46
C ALA A 48 -8.99 -7.83 -1.90
N ARG A 49 -9.12 -8.83 -2.78
CA ARG A 49 -9.52 -10.19 -2.37
C ARG A 49 -8.36 -11.02 -1.85
N GLY A 50 -7.18 -10.89 -2.47
CA GLY A 50 -5.97 -11.59 -2.04
C GLY A 50 -5.14 -10.77 -1.06
N ARG A 51 -3.86 -11.15 -0.94
CA ARG A 51 -2.90 -10.39 -0.13
C ARG A 51 -2.53 -9.08 -0.82
N VAL A 52 -2.19 -8.07 0.00
CA VAL A 52 -1.77 -6.74 -0.44
C VAL A 52 -0.46 -6.36 0.21
N LEU A 53 0.48 -5.89 -0.59
CA LEU A 53 1.74 -5.32 -0.13
C LEU A 53 1.72 -3.81 -0.41
N VAL A 54 1.87 -3.00 0.64
CA VAL A 54 1.98 -1.55 0.53
C VAL A 54 3.41 -1.15 0.84
N LEU A 55 4.11 -0.62 -0.16
CA LEU A 55 5.50 -0.20 -0.07
C LEU A 55 5.60 1.32 0.11
N ALA A 56 6.48 1.76 1.00
CA ALA A 56 6.88 3.16 1.09
C ALA A 56 8.40 3.27 1.30
N HIS A 57 8.98 4.42 0.96
CA HIS A 57 10.44 4.60 1.01
C HIS A 57 10.98 4.91 2.41
N VAL A 58 10.18 5.52 3.30
CA VAL A 58 10.61 5.92 4.65
C VAL A 58 9.70 5.31 5.72
N LYS A 59 10.26 5.01 6.90
CA LYS A 59 9.57 4.30 7.98
C LYS A 59 8.36 5.06 8.52
N GLU A 60 8.40 6.38 8.50
CA GLU A 60 7.32 7.26 8.95
C GLU A 60 6.08 7.09 8.08
N LEU A 61 6.25 6.98 6.77
CA LEU A 61 5.15 6.72 5.83
C LEU A 61 4.60 5.30 5.98
N VAL A 62 5.46 4.30 6.23
CA VAL A 62 5.02 2.94 6.54
C VAL A 62 4.11 2.94 7.78
N ALA A 63 4.56 3.57 8.87
CA ALA A 63 3.78 3.67 10.11
C ALA A 63 2.47 4.46 9.92
N GLN A 64 2.51 5.56 9.16
CA GLN A 64 1.33 6.38 8.88
C GLN A 64 0.28 5.61 8.08
N ASN A 65 0.68 4.93 7.00
CA ASN A 65 -0.21 4.13 6.17
C ASN A 65 -0.82 2.96 6.96
N HIS A 66 0.00 2.26 7.75
CA HIS A 66 -0.45 1.20 8.65
C HIS A 66 -1.49 1.70 9.66
N SER A 67 -1.21 2.81 10.35
CA SER A 67 -2.14 3.41 11.32
C SER A 67 -3.48 3.80 10.68
N LYS A 68 -3.46 4.36 9.46
CA LYS A 68 -4.69 4.73 8.75
C LYS A 68 -5.53 3.51 8.36
N TYR A 69 -4.90 2.41 7.99
CA TYR A 69 -5.59 1.16 7.73
C TYR A 69 -6.18 0.55 9.02
N GLN A 70 -5.42 0.55 10.13
CA GLN A 70 -5.92 0.07 11.42
C GLN A 70 -7.12 0.86 11.95
N ALA A 71 -7.20 2.15 11.62
CA ALA A 71 -8.31 2.99 12.03
C ALA A 71 -9.67 2.57 11.44
N TYR A 72 -9.69 1.72 10.40
CA TYR A 72 -10.89 1.02 9.90
C TYR A 72 -11.31 -0.20 10.75
N GLY A 73 -10.60 -0.51 11.83
CA GLY A 73 -10.81 -1.72 12.63
C GLY A 73 -10.23 -2.98 11.99
N LEU A 74 -9.24 -2.81 11.11
CA LEU A 74 -8.60 -3.90 10.38
C LEU A 74 -7.19 -4.15 10.91
N GLU A 75 -6.69 -5.38 10.76
CA GLU A 75 -5.34 -5.74 11.17
C GLU A 75 -4.41 -5.89 9.97
N ALA A 76 -3.17 -5.41 10.12
CA ALA A 76 -2.13 -5.50 9.12
C ALA A 76 -0.75 -5.64 9.79
N ASP A 77 0.17 -6.25 9.06
CA ASP A 77 1.55 -6.43 9.49
C ASP A 77 2.43 -5.24 9.05
N ILE A 78 3.56 -5.07 9.73
CA ILE A 78 4.62 -4.16 9.33
C ILE A 78 5.91 -4.94 9.04
N PHE A 79 6.52 -4.64 7.89
CA PHE A 79 7.84 -5.12 7.51
C PHE A 79 8.81 -3.96 7.25
N ALA A 80 9.38 -3.43 8.32
CA ALA A 80 10.31 -2.31 8.25
C ALA A 80 11.34 -2.40 9.39
N ALA A 81 12.61 -2.57 9.03
CA ALA A 81 13.72 -2.60 9.99
C ALA A 81 13.80 -1.31 10.82
N GLY A 82 13.52 -0.16 10.20
CA GLY A 82 13.47 1.14 10.89
C GLY A 82 12.35 1.28 11.94
N LEU A 83 11.37 0.38 11.94
CA LEU A 83 10.32 0.25 12.97
C LEU A 83 10.53 -0.97 13.86
N GLN A 84 11.64 -1.70 13.71
CA GLN A 84 11.94 -2.95 14.43
C GLN A 84 10.85 -4.02 14.30
N ARG A 85 10.16 -4.06 13.16
CA ARG A 85 9.11 -5.07 12.87
C ARG A 85 9.42 -5.82 11.57
N LYS A 86 9.23 -7.14 11.62
CA LYS A 86 9.44 -8.09 10.52
C LYS A 86 8.29 -9.09 10.46
N GLU A 87 7.10 -8.57 10.18
CA GLU A 87 5.89 -9.37 10.08
C GLU A 87 5.39 -9.34 8.64
N SER A 88 5.03 -10.51 8.11
CA SER A 88 4.68 -10.67 6.69
C SER A 88 3.62 -11.75 6.45
N GLN A 89 2.80 -12.10 7.44
CA GLN A 89 1.87 -13.23 7.37
C GLN A 89 0.43 -12.80 7.08
N ARG A 90 0.03 -11.60 7.51
CA ARG A 90 -1.35 -11.12 7.34
C ARG A 90 -1.68 -10.78 5.89
N LYS A 91 -2.99 -10.65 5.64
CA LYS A 91 -3.57 -10.24 4.36
C LYS A 91 -2.91 -8.96 3.84
N VAL A 92 -2.71 -7.96 4.70
CA VAL A 92 -2.11 -6.68 4.32
C VAL A 92 -0.79 -6.50 5.06
N VAL A 93 0.26 -6.17 4.32
CA VAL A 93 1.60 -5.90 4.85
C VAL A 93 2.03 -4.50 4.42
N PHE A 94 2.40 -3.65 5.38
CA PHE A 94 3.02 -2.35 5.13
C PHE A 94 4.53 -2.47 5.28
N GLY A 95 5.26 -2.30 4.18
CA GLY A 95 6.69 -2.54 4.12
C GLY A 95 7.48 -1.30 3.70
N SER A 96 8.71 -1.18 4.21
CA SER A 96 9.67 -0.26 3.58
C SER A 96 10.33 -0.96 2.39
N VAL A 97 10.51 -0.26 1.26
CA VAL A 97 11.11 -0.83 0.04
C VAL A 97 12.43 -1.55 0.34
N GLN A 98 13.33 -0.89 1.07
CA GLN A 98 14.64 -1.45 1.40
C GLN A 98 14.57 -2.70 2.29
N SER A 99 13.63 -2.76 3.24
CA SER A 99 13.50 -3.95 4.09
C SER A 99 12.92 -5.11 3.30
N VAL A 100 11.88 -4.88 2.50
CA VAL A 100 11.26 -5.94 1.69
C VAL A 100 12.24 -6.49 0.66
N ALA A 101 12.90 -5.63 -0.12
CA ALA A 101 13.83 -6.05 -1.18
C ALA A 101 15.00 -6.90 -0.68
N ARG A 102 15.45 -6.71 0.56
CA ARG A 102 16.54 -7.49 1.18
C ARG A 102 16.09 -8.80 1.83
N ASN A 103 14.78 -9.06 1.90
CA ASN A 103 14.20 -10.20 2.61
C ASN A 103 13.06 -10.83 1.79
N LEU A 104 13.20 -10.87 0.45
CA LEU A 104 12.15 -11.39 -0.44
C LEU A 104 11.81 -12.85 -0.17
N ASP A 105 12.76 -13.61 0.37
CA ASP A 105 12.58 -14.99 0.85
C ASP A 105 11.53 -15.13 1.97
N GLN A 106 11.23 -14.06 2.71
CA GLN A 106 10.18 -14.02 3.75
C GLN A 106 8.80 -13.66 3.20
N PHE A 107 8.66 -13.54 1.88
CA PHE A 107 7.41 -13.24 1.17
C PHE A 107 7.08 -14.38 0.21
N ASP A 108 6.78 -15.54 0.77
CA ASP A 108 6.59 -16.83 0.08
C ASP A 108 5.22 -17.01 -0.59
N SER A 109 4.26 -16.12 -0.31
CA SER A 109 2.91 -16.21 -0.89
C SER A 109 2.62 -15.04 -1.85
N ALA A 110 1.79 -15.32 -2.85
CA ALA A 110 1.42 -14.34 -3.87
C ALA A 110 0.64 -13.12 -3.31
N PHE A 111 1.00 -11.93 -3.78
CA PHE A 111 0.24 -10.70 -3.60
C PHE A 111 -0.65 -10.44 -4.81
N SER A 112 -1.93 -10.18 -4.57
CA SER A 112 -2.88 -9.79 -5.61
C SER A 112 -2.78 -8.30 -5.99
N LEU A 113 -2.18 -7.50 -5.13
CA LEU A 113 -2.00 -6.07 -5.32
C LEU A 113 -0.73 -5.61 -4.61
N VAL A 114 0.10 -4.86 -5.34
CA VAL A 114 1.24 -4.13 -4.78
C VAL A 114 0.97 -2.65 -4.98
N ILE A 115 1.00 -1.88 -3.89
CA ILE A 115 0.82 -0.43 -3.91
C ILE A 115 2.16 0.20 -3.53
N VAL A 116 2.67 1.12 -4.34
CA VAL A 116 3.89 1.87 -4.01
C VAL A 116 3.54 3.33 -3.74
N ASP A 117 3.72 3.76 -2.49
CA ASP A 117 3.55 5.15 -2.08
C ASP A 117 4.81 5.96 -2.41
N GLU A 118 4.60 7.18 -2.87
CA GLU A 118 5.62 8.05 -3.47
C GLU A 118 6.43 7.35 -4.57
N CYS A 119 5.73 6.67 -5.49
CA CYS A 119 6.33 5.88 -6.58
C CYS A 119 7.26 6.67 -7.51
N HIS A 120 7.21 8.00 -7.50
CA HIS A 120 8.18 8.84 -8.21
C HIS A 120 9.63 8.68 -7.71
N ARG A 121 9.82 8.05 -6.54
CA ARG A 121 11.14 7.70 -5.99
C ARG A 121 11.67 6.37 -6.49
N ILE A 122 10.89 5.62 -7.27
CA ILE A 122 11.41 4.50 -8.05
C ILE A 122 12.27 5.15 -9.14
N GLY A 123 13.59 4.96 -9.05
CA GLY A 123 14.49 5.41 -10.10
C GLY A 123 14.33 4.55 -11.34
N ASP A 124 14.69 5.09 -12.49
CA ASP A 124 15.02 4.27 -13.64
C ASP A 124 16.26 3.46 -13.27
N ASP A 125 16.26 2.14 -13.51
CA ASP A 125 17.48 1.34 -13.43
C ASP A 125 18.50 1.97 -14.39
N LYS A 126 19.45 2.72 -13.83
CA LYS A 126 20.70 3.03 -14.51
C LYS A 126 21.62 1.85 -14.27
N GLU A 127 21.57 0.88 -15.17
CA GLU A 127 22.83 0.28 -15.63
C GLU A 127 23.66 1.35 -16.36
#